data_AF-A0A830EGK9-F1
#
_entry.id   AF-A0A830EGK9-F1
#
_cell.length_a   1.000
_cell.length_b   1.000
_cell.length_c   1.000
_cell.angle_alpha   90.00
_cell.angle_beta   90.00
_cell.angle_gamma   90.00
#
_symmetry.space_group_name_H-M   'P 1'
#
loop_
_entity.id
_entity.type
_entity.pdbx_description
1 polymer ?
#
loop_
_entity_poly.entity_id
_entity_poly.type
_entity_poly.pdbx_seq_one_letter_code
_entity_poly.pdbx_strand_id
1 'polypeptide(L)'
;MRKALEVFLVILITLATPTVTHAAQHINDVASNVTSTINNFMSSITNGTENVINTALNNLVSFTNYLKNVIYSASETLAILFGIVGGFLWLSNISPYRGRRLVVSAILLALLAIIIAHI
;
A
#
# COMPACT_ATOMS: atom_id res chain seq x y z
N MET A 1 64.28 -5.14 -46.52
CA MET A 1 63.25 -4.19 -46.07
C MET A 1 62.01 -4.88 -45.47
N ARG A 2 61.45 -5.91 -46.11
CA ARG A 2 60.23 -6.63 -45.63
C ARG A 2 60.32 -7.17 -44.19
N LYS A 3 61.39 -7.87 -43.83
CA LYS A 3 61.59 -8.42 -42.46
C LYS A 3 61.68 -7.33 -41.38
N ALA A 4 62.29 -6.19 -41.69
CA ALA A 4 62.41 -5.07 -40.74
C ALA A 4 61.04 -4.39 -40.50
N LEU A 5 60.22 -4.30 -41.55
CA LEU A 5 58.84 -3.79 -41.45
C LEU A 5 57.97 -4.71 -40.58
N GLU A 6 58.06 -6.03 -40.77
CA GLU A 6 57.32 -7.02 -39.98
C GLU A 6 57.69 -6.94 -38.48
N VAL A 7 58.99 -6.85 -38.17
CA VAL A 7 59.45 -6.71 -36.78
C VAL A 7 58.99 -5.39 -36.16
N PHE A 8 59.03 -4.28 -36.92
CA PHE A 8 58.53 -3.00 -36.46
C PHE A 8 57.02 -3.02 -36.17
N LEU A 9 56.22 -3.65 -37.04
CA LEU A 9 54.78 -3.81 -36.86
C LEU A 9 54.44 -4.62 -35.62
N VAL A 10 55.15 -5.73 -35.37
CA VAL A 10 54.95 -6.56 -34.18
C VAL A 10 55.23 -5.75 -32.91
N ILE A 11 56.36 -5.03 -32.87
CA ILE A 11 56.71 -4.17 -31.72
C ILE A 11 55.61 -3.12 -31.47
N LEU A 12 55.14 -2.47 -32.53
CA LEU A 12 54.09 -1.44 -32.44
C LEU A 12 52.77 -2.02 -31.92
N ILE A 13 52.36 -3.19 -32.39
CA ILE A 13 51.15 -3.87 -31.92
C ILE A 13 51.28 -4.25 -30.44
N THR A 14 52.41 -4.82 -30.03
CA THR A 14 52.65 -5.24 -28.63
C THR A 14 52.68 -4.05 -27.66
N LEU A 15 53.13 -2.88 -28.10
CA LEU A 15 53.09 -1.65 -27.30
C LEU A 15 51.70 -0.99 -27.26
N ALA A 16 50.93 -1.07 -28.35
CA ALA A 16 49.62 -0.42 -28.47
C ALA A 16 48.46 -1.26 -27.89
N THR A 17 48.53 -2.59 -27.91
CA THR A 17 47.48 -3.46 -27.34
C THR A 17 47.19 -3.25 -25.85
N PRO A 18 48.19 -3.13 -24.95
CA PRO A 18 47.90 -2.91 -23.53
C PRO A 18 47.22 -1.56 -23.26
N THR A 19 47.58 -0.49 -23.97
CA THR A 19 46.95 0.83 -23.75
C THR A 19 45.49 0.86 -24.20
N VAL A 20 45.17 0.23 -25.34
CA VAL A 20 43.80 0.10 -25.85
C VAL A 20 42.94 -0.79 -24.95
N THR A 21 43.50 -1.89 -24.44
CA THR A 21 42.76 -2.81 -23.55
C THR A 21 42.45 -2.20 -22.18
N HIS A 22 43.38 -1.47 -21.56
CA HIS A 22 43.12 -0.77 -20.29
C HIS A 22 42.10 0.36 -20.47
N ALA A 23 42.15 1.11 -21.57
CA ALA A 23 41.16 2.13 -21.87
C ALA A 23 39.76 1.52 -22.08
N ALA A 24 39.67 0.38 -22.79
CA ALA A 24 38.41 -0.33 -22.99
C ALA A 24 37.84 -0.91 -21.68
N GLN A 25 38.70 -1.44 -20.79
CA GLN A 25 38.30 -1.92 -19.47
C GLN A 25 37.74 -0.79 -18.60
N HIS A 26 38.43 0.35 -18.54
CA HIS A 26 37.95 1.52 -17.79
C HIS A 26 36.58 2.01 -18.29
N ILE A 27 36.35 2.02 -19.61
CA ILE A 27 35.05 2.39 -20.18
C ILE A 27 33.96 1.38 -19.76
N ASN A 28 34.26 0.08 -19.77
CA ASN A 28 33.32 -0.95 -19.32
C ASN A 28 33.02 -0.85 -17.81
N ASP A 29 34.01 -0.56 -16.99
CA ASP A 29 33.84 -0.39 -15.54
C ASP A 29 32.97 0.83 -15.23
N VAL A 30 33.20 1.96 -15.92
CA VAL A 30 32.35 3.15 -15.82
C VAL A 30 30.93 2.83 -16.27
N ALA A 31 30.75 2.14 -17.40
CA ALA A 31 29.43 1.75 -17.87
C ALA A 31 28.69 0.84 -16.87
N SER A 32 29.39 -0.15 -16.30
CA SER A 32 28.83 -1.06 -15.30
C SER A 32 28.42 -0.33 -14.02
N ASN A 33 29.25 0.59 -13.53
CA ASN A 33 28.95 1.43 -12.36
C ASN A 33 27.73 2.33 -12.60
N VAL A 34 27.62 2.93 -13.79
CA VAL A 34 26.46 3.74 -14.17
C VAL A 34 25.20 2.88 -14.22
N THR A 35 25.25 1.70 -14.87
CA THR A 35 24.11 0.77 -14.92
C THR A 35 23.70 0.31 -13.52
N SER A 36 24.65 -0.02 -12.64
CA SER A 36 24.37 -0.40 -11.26
C SER A 36 23.70 0.73 -10.49
N THR A 37 24.20 1.96 -10.63
CA THR A 37 23.62 3.15 -9.99
C THR A 37 22.18 3.40 -10.46
N ILE A 38 21.92 3.29 -11.76
CA ILE A 38 20.58 3.42 -12.34
C ILE A 38 19.66 2.32 -11.79
N ASN A 39 20.11 1.07 -11.73
CA ASN A 39 19.31 -0.04 -11.22
C ASN A 39 18.98 0.13 -9.73
N ASN A 40 19.96 0.58 -8.93
CA ASN A 40 19.76 0.85 -7.50
C ASN A 40 18.79 2.01 -7.28
N PHE A 41 18.88 3.07 -8.09
CA PHE A 41 17.94 4.19 -8.06
C PHE A 41 16.52 3.74 -8.43
N MET A 42 16.36 2.99 -9.52
CA MET A 42 15.07 2.43 -9.93
C MET A 42 14.47 1.52 -8.85
N SER A 43 15.27 0.63 -8.27
CA SER A 43 14.82 -0.23 -7.17
C SER A 43 14.40 0.58 -5.95
N SER A 44 15.13 1.65 -5.61
CA SER A 44 14.78 2.54 -4.50
C SER A 44 13.46 3.27 -4.74
N ILE A 45 13.21 3.72 -5.97
CA ILE A 45 11.91 4.31 -6.36
C ILE A 45 10.81 3.27 -6.22
N THR A 46 10.96 2.09 -6.83
CA THR A 46 9.94 1.03 -6.79
C THR A 46 9.60 0.67 -5.35
N ASN A 47 10.61 0.38 -4.52
CA ASN A 47 10.40 0.03 -3.12
C ASN A 47 9.78 1.18 -2.32
N GLY A 48 10.19 2.43 -2.58
CA GLY A 48 9.62 3.61 -1.94
C GLY A 48 8.15 3.79 -2.29
N THR A 49 7.79 3.68 -3.57
CA THR A 49 6.42 3.78 -4.06
C THR A 49 5.55 2.65 -3.52
N GLU A 50 6.03 1.40 -3.56
CA GLU A 50 5.30 0.26 -2.99
C GLU A 50 5.05 0.43 -1.50
N ASN A 51 6.05 0.88 -0.73
CA ASN A 51 5.87 1.15 0.71
C ASN A 51 4.82 2.23 0.97
N VAL A 52 4.80 3.32 0.20
CA VAL A 52 3.80 4.38 0.35
C VAL A 52 2.40 3.85 0.03
N ILE A 53 2.24 3.10 -1.08
CA ILE A 53 0.96 2.52 -1.47
C ILE A 53 0.46 1.53 -0.43
N ASN A 54 1.33 0.61 0.03
CA ASN A 54 0.98 -0.38 1.03
C ASN A 54 0.61 0.26 2.37
N THR A 55 1.34 1.30 2.79
CA THR A 55 1.03 2.05 4.01
C THR A 55 -0.32 2.76 3.88
N ALA A 56 -0.58 3.41 2.75
CA ALA A 56 -1.86 4.08 2.50
C ALA A 56 -3.02 3.08 2.50
N LEU A 57 -2.85 1.92 1.87
CA LEU A 57 -3.85 0.85 1.85
C LEU A 57 -4.12 0.32 3.26
N ASN A 58 -3.08 0.03 4.03
CA ASN A 58 -3.21 -0.45 5.41
C ASN A 58 -3.93 0.57 6.31
N ASN A 59 -3.64 1.86 6.13
CA ASN A 59 -4.31 2.93 6.86
C ASN A 59 -5.80 3.01 6.48
N LEU A 60 -6.13 2.87 5.18
CA LEU A 60 -7.51 2.89 4.71
C LEU A 60 -8.32 1.71 5.23
N VAL A 61 -7.73 0.51 5.24
CA VAL A 61 -8.34 -0.70 5.81
C VAL A 61 -8.56 -0.52 7.31
N SER A 62 -7.57 0.00 8.04
CA SER A 62 -7.66 0.24 9.48
C SER A 62 -8.76 1.26 9.80
N PHE A 63 -8.84 2.35 9.02
CA PHE A 63 -9.89 3.36 9.17
C PHE A 63 -11.28 2.80 8.87
N THR A 64 -11.40 1.97 7.84
CA THR A 64 -12.67 1.29 7.50
C THR A 64 -13.11 0.37 8.63
N ASN A 65 -12.19 -0.41 9.21
CA ASN A 65 -12.48 -1.27 10.35
C ASN A 65 -12.87 -0.47 11.59
N TYR A 66 -12.20 0.66 11.84
CA TYR A 66 -12.59 1.58 12.90
C TYR A 66 -14.02 2.09 12.72
N LEU A 67 -14.39 2.55 11.52
CA LEU A 67 -15.75 3.00 11.21
C LEU A 67 -16.78 1.88 11.39
N LYS A 68 -16.49 0.67 10.90
CA LYS A 68 -17.36 -0.51 11.10
C LYS A 68 -17.63 -0.71 12.59
N ASN A 69 -16.58 -0.68 13.41
CA ASN A 69 -16.71 -0.91 14.85
C ASN A 69 -17.52 0.20 15.54
N VAL A 70 -17.28 1.47 15.17
CA VAL A 70 -18.06 2.60 15.71
C VAL A 70 -19.54 2.49 15.33
N ILE A 71 -19.86 2.18 14.08
CA ILE A 71 -21.25 2.04 13.63
C ILE A 71 -21.92 0.84 14.30
N TYR A 72 -21.21 -0.28 14.45
CA TYR A 72 -21.71 -1.46 15.17
C TYR A 72 -22.06 -1.09 16.62
N SER A 73 -21.10 -0.56 17.39
CA SER A 73 -21.31 -0.21 18.80
C SER A 73 -22.41 0.84 18.98
N ALA A 74 -22.46 1.84 18.10
CA ALA A 74 -23.51 2.86 18.14
C ALA A 74 -24.89 2.24 17.83
N SER A 75 -24.97 1.38 16.82
CA SER A 75 -26.22 0.72 16.41
C SER A 75 -26.74 -0.20 17.51
N GLU A 76 -25.89 -1.02 18.12
CA GLU A 76 -26.25 -1.91 19.22
C GLU A 76 -26.74 -1.13 20.45
N THR A 77 -25.97 -0.12 20.88
CA THR A 77 -26.31 0.69 22.06
C THR A 77 -27.63 1.43 21.86
N LEU A 78 -27.82 2.05 20.69
CA LEU A 78 -29.05 2.77 20.36
C LEU A 78 -30.25 1.83 20.19
N ALA A 79 -30.06 0.64 19.62
CA ALA A 79 -31.12 -0.36 19.51
C ALA A 79 -31.64 -0.77 20.90
N ILE A 80 -30.74 -1.02 21.86
CA ILE A 80 -31.13 -1.35 23.23
C ILE A 80 -31.88 -0.19 23.88
N LEU A 81 -31.34 1.03 23.80
CA LEU A 81 -31.97 2.22 24.39
C LEU A 81 -33.35 2.50 23.79
N PHE A 82 -33.47 2.51 22.47
CA PHE A 82 -34.75 2.74 21.80
C PHE A 82 -35.73 1.59 22.01
N GLY A 83 -35.26 0.35 22.17
CA GLY A 83 -36.09 -0.79 22.51
C GLY A 83 -36.70 -0.64 23.91
N ILE A 84 -35.89 -0.30 24.91
CA ILE A 84 -36.35 -0.11 26.30
C ILE A 84 -37.27 1.11 26.40
N VAL A 85 -36.82 2.28 25.94
CA VAL A 85 -37.59 3.52 26.02
C VAL A 85 -38.86 3.42 25.17
N GLY A 86 -38.75 2.91 23.95
CA GLY A 86 -39.89 2.72 23.06
C GLY A 86 -40.90 1.73 23.61
N GLY A 87 -40.43 0.60 24.13
CA GLY A 87 -41.27 -0.43 24.76
C GLY A 87 -41.99 0.11 25.99
N PHE A 88 -41.29 0.82 26.87
CA PHE A 88 -41.90 1.48 28.02
C PHE A 88 -42.98 2.48 27.61
N LEU A 89 -42.70 3.38 26.67
CA LEU A 89 -43.66 4.39 26.20
C LEU A 89 -44.88 3.77 25.51
N TRP A 90 -44.69 2.64 24.85
CA TRP A 90 -45.77 1.92 24.17
C TRP A 90 -46.65 1.16 25.16
N LEU A 91 -46.06 0.44 26.11
CA LEU A 91 -46.79 -0.37 27.11
C LEU A 91 -47.45 0.47 28.21
N SER A 92 -46.84 1.59 28.60
CA SER A 92 -47.39 2.52 29.61
C SER A 92 -48.52 3.41 29.06
N ASN A 93 -48.77 3.38 27.75
CA ASN A 93 -49.75 4.21 27.06
C ASN A 93 -49.56 5.74 27.23
N ILE A 94 -48.40 6.18 27.75
CA ILE A 94 -48.07 7.62 27.90
C ILE A 94 -47.88 8.28 26.53
N SER A 95 -47.18 7.59 25.61
CA SER A 95 -46.98 8.07 24.24
C SER A 95 -46.88 6.90 23.25
N PRO A 96 -47.99 6.20 23.00
CA PRO A 96 -47.99 4.93 22.27
C PRO A 96 -47.50 5.08 20.82
N TYR A 97 -47.80 6.20 20.15
CA TYR A 97 -47.35 6.46 18.79
C TYR A 97 -45.85 6.72 18.68
N ARG A 98 -45.25 7.43 19.66
CA ARG A 98 -43.80 7.67 19.70
C ARG A 98 -43.06 6.41 20.14
N GLY A 99 -43.60 5.69 21.12
CA GLY A 99 -43.06 4.40 21.58
C GLY A 99 -42.99 3.36 20.46
N ARG A 100 -44.08 3.16 19.71
CA ARG A 100 -44.12 2.20 18.59
C ARG A 100 -43.09 2.54 17.51
N ARG A 101 -42.91 3.82 17.16
CA ARG A 101 -41.89 4.24 16.18
C ARG A 101 -40.47 3.96 16.70
N LEU A 102 -40.19 4.23 17.97
CA LEU A 102 -38.90 3.93 18.58
C LEU A 102 -38.60 2.43 18.63
N VAL A 103 -39.58 1.58 18.91
CA VAL A 103 -39.41 0.12 18.87
C VAL A 103 -39.08 -0.36 17.45
N VAL A 104 -39.77 0.17 16.43
CA VAL A 104 -39.45 -0.17 15.02
C VAL A 104 -38.05 0.31 14.66
N SER A 105 -37.65 1.52 15.05
CA SER A 105 -36.28 2.00 14.87
C SER A 105 -35.26 1.11 15.57
N ALA A 106 -35.53 0.67 16.79
CA ALA A 106 -34.66 -0.25 17.53
C ALA A 106 -34.43 -1.57 16.77
N ILE A 107 -35.49 -2.15 16.21
CA ILE A 107 -35.39 -3.38 15.40
C ILE A 107 -34.55 -3.14 14.14
N LEU A 108 -34.75 -2.02 13.44
CA LEU A 108 -33.96 -1.67 12.27
C LEU A 108 -32.48 -1.46 12.61
N LEU A 109 -32.18 -0.77 13.71
CA LEU A 109 -30.79 -0.59 14.18
C LEU A 109 -30.15 -1.92 14.62
N ALA A 110 -30.90 -2.82 15.27
CA ALA A 110 -30.41 -4.15 15.64
C ALA A 110 -30.07 -4.98 14.38
N LEU A 111 -30.93 -4.93 13.35
CA LEU A 111 -30.65 -5.57 12.06
C LEU A 111 -29.40 -4.98 11.40
N LEU A 112 -29.24 -3.66 11.42
CA LEU A 112 -28.04 -3.00 10.91
C LEU A 112 -26.78 -3.47 11.64
N ALA A 113 -26.81 -3.57 12.97
CA ALA A 113 -25.69 -4.08 13.76
C ALA A 113 -25.33 -5.52 13.37
N ILE A 114 -26.33 -6.39 13.18
CA ILE A 114 -26.12 -7.78 12.73
C ILE A 114 -25.44 -7.82 11.35
N ILE A 115 -25.91 -7.00 10.41
CA ILE A 115 -25.32 -6.92 9.06
C ILE A 115 -23.86 -6.49 9.14
N ILE A 116 -23.56 -5.45 9.91
CA ILE A 116 -22.19 -4.92 10.04
C ILE A 116 -21.26 -5.93 10.73
N ALA A 117 -21.77 -6.73 11.68
CA ALA A 117 -20.99 -7.77 12.34
C ALA A 117 -20.59 -8.92 11.40
N HIS A 118 -21.33 -9.12 10.30
CA HIS A 118 -21.10 -10.20 9.33
C HIS A 118 -20.48 -9.73 8.00
N ILE A 119 -20.22 -8.43 7.86
CA ILE A 119 -19.41 -7.82 6.79
C ILE A 119 -17.98 -7.67 7.31
#